data_AF-A0A263D2Q8-F1
#
_entry.id   AF-A0A263D2Q8-F1
#
_cell.length_a   1.000
_cell.length_b   1.000
_cell.length_c   1.000
_cell.angle_alpha   90.00
_cell.angle_beta   90.00
_cell.angle_gamma   90.00
#
_symmetry.space_group_name_H-M   'P 1'
#
loop_
_entity.id
_entity.type
_entity.pdbx_description
1 polymer ?
#
loop_
_entity_poly.entity_id
_entity_poly.type
_entity_poly.pdbx_seq_one_letter_code
_entity_poly.pdbx_strand_id
1 'polypeptide(L)'
;MHLRHRGRAPGRGRTGMTAAQAAGGPHDHLVTFSVTTGSLWLRVLLVAGLLLVAAFALLRPFLTEQPRLAVELVTWAAAGAGLLGLLLTEGIDLPQQVALLLLIALAVPVTVTRARQPRLLAVTRHVRGVAPWVLALALVASGVEFGRAWLGGTDAAPVLLHTGLVIALVGLSWFTICRPRTRLATISVQTLVWVLATAVVAGTAHVAVLSSAG
;
A
#
# COMPACT_ATOMS: atom_id res chain seq x y z
N MET A 1 -47.55 44.02 16.68
CA MET A 1 -48.95 43.58 16.67
C MET A 1 -49.45 43.66 15.22
N HIS A 2 -49.31 42.58 14.44
CA HIS A 2 -49.97 42.44 13.13
C HIS A 2 -50.25 40.96 12.88
N LEU A 3 -51.51 40.70 12.55
CA LEU A 3 -52.19 39.41 12.46
C LEU A 3 -52.37 39.00 10.98
N ARG A 4 -52.41 37.67 10.78
CA ARG A 4 -53.00 36.92 9.64
C ARG A 4 -52.23 36.97 8.29
N HIS A 5 -52.19 35.93 7.46
CA HIS A 5 -53.23 34.93 7.16
C HIS A 5 -52.65 33.55 6.79
N ARG A 6 -53.29 32.49 7.32
CA ARG A 6 -53.20 31.09 6.87
C ARG A 6 -53.77 30.97 5.46
N GLY A 7 -53.10 30.19 4.61
CA GLY A 7 -53.64 29.61 3.37
C GLY A 7 -53.19 28.15 3.25
N ARG A 8 -54.05 27.23 3.72
CA ARG A 8 -53.90 25.78 3.59
C ARG A 8 -54.96 25.33 2.59
N ALA A 9 -54.56 24.67 1.50
CA ALA A 9 -55.47 23.97 0.60
C ALA A 9 -55.01 22.51 0.44
N PRO A 10 -55.92 21.53 0.54
CA PRO A 10 -55.64 20.10 0.35
C PRO A 10 -55.91 19.68 -1.10
N GLY A 11 -54.96 18.96 -1.71
CA GLY A 11 -55.12 18.33 -3.01
C GLY A 11 -54.92 16.82 -2.90
N ARG A 12 -56.01 16.09 -2.67
CA ARG A 12 -56.08 14.63 -2.59
C ARG A 12 -56.38 14.11 -4.01
N GLY A 13 -55.40 13.52 -4.67
CA GLY A 13 -55.56 12.80 -5.93
C GLY A 13 -54.96 11.40 -5.80
N ARG A 14 -55.81 10.43 -5.44
CA ARG A 14 -55.48 9.01 -5.26
C ARG A 14 -56.36 8.23 -6.23
N THR A 15 -55.75 7.62 -7.24
CA THR A 15 -56.22 6.50 -8.10
C THR A 15 -55.28 6.50 -9.30
N GLY A 16 -54.57 5.46 -9.70
CA GLY A 16 -54.61 4.06 -9.38
C GLY A 16 -53.97 3.38 -10.57
N MET A 17 -52.78 2.81 -10.39
CA MET A 17 -52.23 1.82 -11.31
C MET A 17 -51.60 0.72 -10.46
N THR A 18 -52.48 -0.14 -9.98
CA THR A 18 -52.17 -1.55 -9.74
C THR A 18 -51.83 -2.18 -11.08
N ALA A 19 -50.54 -2.21 -11.43
CA ALA A 19 -50.02 -3.03 -12.49
C ALA A 19 -48.98 -3.98 -11.88
N ALA A 20 -49.44 -5.21 -11.64
CA ALA A 20 -48.64 -6.43 -11.64
C ALA A 20 -47.30 -6.36 -10.89
N GLN A 21 -47.41 -6.37 -9.58
CA GLN A 21 -46.45 -7.01 -8.69
C GLN A 21 -46.50 -8.52 -8.97
N ALA A 22 -45.83 -8.98 -10.03
CA ALA A 22 -45.72 -10.39 -10.36
C ALA A 22 -44.33 -10.69 -10.93
N ALA A 23 -43.59 -11.50 -10.18
CA ALA A 23 -42.39 -12.24 -10.58
C ALA A 23 -41.07 -11.47 -10.75
N GLY A 24 -40.71 -10.64 -9.77
CA GLY A 24 -39.29 -10.44 -9.43
C GLY A 24 -38.89 -11.49 -8.40
N GLY A 25 -38.54 -12.69 -8.85
CA GLY A 25 -38.14 -13.79 -7.97
C GLY A 25 -36.91 -13.41 -7.13
N PRO A 26 -36.84 -13.84 -5.85
CA PRO A 26 -35.63 -13.74 -5.04
C PRO A 26 -34.59 -14.71 -5.61
N HIS A 27 -33.84 -14.25 -6.60
CA HIS A 27 -32.64 -14.91 -7.08
C HIS A 27 -31.41 -14.23 -6.45
N ASP A 28 -31.44 -14.03 -5.13
CA ASP A 28 -30.32 -13.57 -4.30
C ASP A 28 -29.35 -14.72 -4.00
N HIS A 29 -28.99 -15.52 -5.00
CA HIS A 29 -28.10 -16.66 -4.81
C HIS A 29 -27.17 -16.86 -6.00
N LEU A 30 -26.43 -15.85 -6.46
CA LEU A 30 -25.32 -16.08 -7.39
C LEU A 30 -24.35 -14.88 -7.42
N VAL A 31 -23.07 -15.21 -7.19
CA VAL A 31 -21.85 -14.42 -7.51
C VAL A 31 -21.33 -13.36 -6.50
N THR A 32 -21.72 -13.36 -5.22
CA THR A 32 -20.96 -12.59 -4.19
C THR A 32 -19.82 -13.38 -3.54
N PHE A 33 -19.81 -14.72 -3.66
CA PHE A 33 -18.73 -15.57 -3.10
C PHE A 33 -17.42 -15.57 -3.92
N SER A 34 -17.48 -15.27 -5.22
CA SER A 34 -16.27 -15.29 -6.07
C SER A 34 -15.44 -14.01 -5.91
N VAL A 35 -16.09 -12.85 -5.77
CA VAL A 35 -15.41 -11.55 -5.59
C VAL A 35 -14.77 -11.45 -4.20
N THR A 36 -15.45 -11.96 -3.16
CA THR A 36 -14.93 -12.00 -1.79
C THR A 36 -13.72 -12.92 -1.66
N THR A 37 -13.77 -14.13 -2.25
CA THR A 37 -12.64 -15.08 -2.24
C THR A 37 -11.41 -14.51 -2.96
N GLY A 38 -11.60 -13.83 -4.10
CA GLY A 38 -10.50 -13.18 -4.83
C GLY A 38 -9.80 -12.10 -4.01
N SER A 39 -10.58 -11.23 -3.33
CA SER A 39 -10.02 -10.17 -2.48
C SER A 39 -9.25 -10.72 -1.27
N LEU A 40 -9.72 -11.83 -0.69
CA LEU A 40 -9.08 -12.45 0.47
C LEU A 40 -7.69 -12.99 0.11
N TRP A 41 -7.55 -13.69 -1.02
CA TRP A 41 -6.24 -14.16 -1.49
C TRP A 41 -5.28 -13.01 -1.79
N LEU A 42 -5.77 -11.92 -2.40
CA LEU A 42 -4.93 -10.74 -2.63
C LEU A 42 -4.44 -10.11 -1.32
N ARG A 43 -5.28 -10.03 -0.28
CA ARG A 43 -4.89 -9.57 1.06
C ARG A 43 -3.85 -10.49 1.71
N VAL A 44 -4.04 -11.81 1.62
CA VAL A 44 -3.08 -12.78 2.14
C VAL A 44 -1.73 -12.65 1.41
N LEU A 45 -1.75 -12.53 0.09
CA LEU A 45 -0.54 -12.32 -0.72
C LEU A 45 0.17 -11.01 -0.37
N LEU A 46 -0.59 -9.93 -0.17
CA LEU A 46 -0.07 -8.63 0.26
C LEU A 46 0.64 -8.75 1.61
N VAL A 47 -0.02 -9.33 2.62
CA VAL A 47 0.56 -9.51 3.97
C VAL A 47 1.78 -10.42 3.93
N ALA A 48 1.71 -11.55 3.22
CA ALA A 48 2.85 -12.45 3.06
C ALA A 48 4.03 -11.76 2.37
N GLY A 49 3.77 -10.95 1.34
CA GLY A 49 4.79 -10.15 0.65
C GLY A 49 5.43 -9.11 1.58
N LEU A 50 4.62 -8.37 2.35
CA LEU A 50 5.10 -7.40 3.35
C LEU A 50 6.01 -8.05 4.38
N LEU A 51 5.58 -9.17 4.97
CA LEU A 51 6.35 -9.91 5.98
C LEU A 51 7.63 -10.51 5.40
N LEU A 52 7.58 -11.06 4.18
CA LEU A 52 8.76 -11.58 3.48
C LEU A 52 9.82 -10.48 3.27
N VAL A 53 9.40 -9.30 2.80
CA VAL A 53 10.30 -8.17 2.53
C VAL A 53 10.87 -7.62 3.84
N ALA A 54 10.05 -7.47 4.88
CA ALA A 54 10.49 -7.02 6.20
C ALA A 54 11.46 -8.02 6.84
N ALA A 55 11.17 -9.32 6.79
CA ALA A 55 12.05 -10.37 7.30
C ALA A 55 13.39 -10.38 6.57
N PHE A 56 13.39 -10.30 5.24
CA PHE A 56 14.62 -10.19 4.46
C PHE A 56 15.43 -8.94 4.84
N ALA A 57 14.76 -7.80 5.02
CA ALA A 57 15.39 -6.54 5.41
C ALA A 57 16.08 -6.63 6.79
N LEU A 58 15.42 -7.26 7.77
CA LEU A 58 15.95 -7.47 9.12
C LEU A 58 17.08 -8.51 9.15
N LEU A 59 16.99 -9.56 8.34
CA LEU A 59 17.99 -10.65 8.30
C LEU A 59 19.22 -10.30 7.45
N ARG A 60 19.12 -9.36 6.51
CA ARG A 60 20.20 -9.02 5.57
C ARG A 60 21.56 -8.73 6.24
N PRO A 61 21.67 -8.00 7.37
CA PRO A 61 22.96 -7.78 8.03
C PRO A 61 23.67 -9.04 8.52
N PHE A 62 22.92 -10.13 8.76
CA PHE A 62 23.45 -11.40 9.25
C PHE A 62 23.81 -12.37 8.11
N LEU A 63 23.44 -12.06 6.87
CA LEU A 63 23.73 -12.88 5.69
C LEU A 63 24.99 -12.36 5.01
N THR A 64 26.11 -13.09 5.14
CA THR A 64 27.41 -12.73 4.55
C THR A 64 27.39 -12.69 3.03
N GLU A 65 26.70 -13.63 2.39
CA GLU A 65 26.50 -13.67 0.95
C GLU A 65 25.03 -13.93 0.62
N GLN A 66 24.45 -13.05 -0.19
CA GLN A 66 23.06 -13.20 -0.65
C GLN A 66 23.06 -13.68 -2.09
N PRO A 67 22.43 -14.83 -2.41
CA PRO A 67 22.33 -15.27 -3.78
C PRO A 67 21.53 -14.24 -4.57
N ARG A 68 21.98 -13.96 -5.81
CA ARG A 68 21.33 -12.97 -6.69
C ARG A 68 19.83 -13.22 -6.86
N LEU A 69 19.44 -14.49 -6.90
CA LEU A 69 18.05 -14.92 -6.99
C LEU A 69 17.21 -14.47 -5.78
N ALA A 70 17.73 -14.55 -4.56
CA ALA A 70 16.99 -14.10 -3.38
C ALA A 70 16.74 -12.59 -3.42
N VAL A 71 17.74 -11.80 -3.80
CA VAL A 71 17.61 -10.34 -3.96
C VAL A 71 16.59 -10.02 -5.05
N GLU A 72 16.62 -10.71 -6.18
CA GLU A 72 15.66 -10.54 -7.27
C GLU A 72 14.24 -10.89 -6.80
N LEU A 73 14.03 -12.05 -6.18
CA LEU A 73 12.73 -12.48 -5.67
C LEU A 73 12.15 -11.51 -4.64
N VAL A 74 12.95 -11.01 -3.69
CA VAL A 74 12.49 -10.04 -2.70
C VAL A 74 12.17 -8.69 -3.34
N THR A 75 12.93 -8.28 -4.36
CA THR A 75 12.63 -7.07 -5.11
C THR A 75 11.31 -7.19 -5.86
N TRP A 76 11.05 -8.35 -6.49
CA TRP A 76 9.77 -8.65 -7.12
C TRP A 76 8.62 -8.75 -6.11
N ALA A 77 8.86 -9.35 -4.95
CA ALA A 77 7.88 -9.42 -3.88
C ALA A 77 7.52 -8.04 -3.34
N ALA A 78 8.51 -7.15 -3.15
CA ALA A 78 8.27 -5.77 -2.72
C ALA A 78 7.50 -4.97 -3.79
N ALA A 79 7.88 -5.11 -5.07
CA ALA A 79 7.19 -4.46 -6.18
C ALA A 79 5.75 -4.97 -6.33
N GLY A 80 5.55 -6.29 -6.26
CA GLY A 80 4.26 -6.94 -6.33
C GLY A 80 3.37 -6.55 -5.15
N ALA A 81 3.87 -6.62 -3.92
CA ALA A 81 3.14 -6.18 -2.73
C ALA A 81 2.77 -4.70 -2.80
N GLY A 82 3.69 -3.83 -3.26
CA GLY A 82 3.41 -2.41 -3.44
C GLY A 82 2.30 -2.17 -4.46
N LEU A 83 2.35 -2.87 -5.60
CA LEU A 83 1.31 -2.80 -6.63
C LEU A 83 -0.04 -3.35 -6.12
N LEU A 84 -0.04 -4.50 -5.43
CA LEU A 84 -1.25 -5.04 -4.80
C LEU A 84 -1.83 -4.06 -3.80
N GLY A 85 -0.98 -3.40 -2.99
CA GLY A 85 -1.41 -2.33 -2.09
C GLY A 85 -2.11 -1.21 -2.84
N LEU A 86 -1.52 -0.70 -3.92
CA LEU A 86 -2.13 0.33 -4.75
C LEU A 86 -3.48 -0.10 -5.36
N LEU A 87 -3.62 -1.37 -5.76
CA LEU A 87 -4.83 -1.90 -6.39
C LEU A 87 -5.96 -2.23 -5.39
N LEU A 88 -5.60 -2.66 -4.18
CA LEU A 88 -6.55 -3.08 -3.15
C LEU A 88 -7.11 -1.92 -2.32
N THR A 89 -6.45 -0.77 -2.33
CA THR A 89 -6.89 0.35 -1.52
C THR A 89 -7.98 1.13 -2.28
N GLU A 90 -9.17 1.28 -1.69
CA GLU A 90 -10.30 2.03 -2.27
C GLU A 90 -10.02 3.55 -2.39
N GLY A 91 -8.88 4.00 -1.89
CA GLY A 91 -8.34 5.34 -2.04
C GLY A 91 -6.95 5.40 -1.41
N ILE A 92 -6.07 6.23 -1.97
CA ILE A 92 -4.77 6.54 -1.36
C ILE A 92 -4.85 8.00 -0.95
N ASP A 93 -4.32 8.37 0.23
CA ASP A 93 -4.26 9.78 0.66
C ASP A 93 -3.14 10.54 -0.08
N LEU A 94 -3.05 10.36 -1.39
CA LEU A 94 -2.04 10.94 -2.25
C LEU A 94 -2.66 11.41 -3.56
N PRO A 95 -2.22 12.56 -4.10
CA PRO A 95 -2.54 12.95 -5.46
C PRO A 95 -2.17 11.85 -6.46
N GLN A 96 -2.96 11.67 -7.51
CA GLN A 96 -2.74 10.63 -8.53
C GLN A 96 -1.34 10.68 -9.15
N GLN A 97 -0.75 11.88 -9.28
CA GLN A 97 0.61 12.09 -9.76
C GLN A 97 1.64 11.43 -8.84
N VAL A 98 1.43 11.48 -7.52
CA VAL A 98 2.34 10.87 -6.54
C VAL A 98 2.20 9.34 -6.58
N ALA A 99 0.98 8.81 -6.74
CA ALA A 99 0.78 7.38 -6.92
C ALA A 99 1.53 6.86 -8.18
N LEU A 100 1.49 7.61 -9.27
CA LEU A 100 2.27 7.28 -10.48
C LEU A 100 3.79 7.32 -10.22
N LEU A 101 4.27 8.32 -9.47
CA LEU A 101 5.68 8.39 -9.08
C LEU A 101 6.11 7.20 -8.21
N LEU A 102 5.27 6.75 -7.29
CA LEU A 102 5.52 5.55 -6.47
C LEU A 102 5.58 4.29 -7.35
N LEU A 103 4.70 4.18 -8.35
CA LEU A 103 4.72 3.06 -9.29
C LEU A 103 6.00 3.03 -10.12
N ILE A 104 6.44 4.19 -10.62
CA ILE A 104 7.74 4.32 -11.32
C ILE A 104 8.88 3.95 -10.37
N ALA A 105 8.84 4.44 -9.13
CA ALA A 105 9.85 4.13 -8.13
C ALA A 105 9.91 2.63 -7.81
N LEU A 106 8.79 1.91 -7.77
CA LEU A 106 8.76 0.45 -7.60
C LEU A 106 9.34 -0.30 -8.82
N ALA A 107 9.12 0.22 -10.04
CA ALA A 107 9.63 -0.39 -11.26
C ALA A 107 11.17 -0.28 -11.37
N VAL A 108 11.78 0.77 -10.82
CA VAL A 108 13.22 1.01 -10.93
C VAL A 108 14.07 -0.14 -10.34
N PRO A 109 13.90 -0.58 -9.08
CA PRO A 109 14.63 -1.73 -8.54
C PRO A 109 14.46 -3.02 -9.36
N VAL A 110 13.26 -3.27 -9.87
CA VAL A 110 12.97 -4.44 -10.72
C VAL A 110 13.75 -4.38 -12.02
N THR A 111 13.78 -3.23 -12.70
CA THR A 111 14.56 -3.05 -13.93
C THR A 111 16.07 -3.15 -13.68
N VAL A 112 16.55 -2.56 -12.57
CA VAL A 112 17.97 -2.56 -12.19
C VAL A 112 18.48 -3.96 -11.84
N THR A 113 17.68 -4.79 -11.16
CA THR A 113 18.07 -6.16 -10.81
C THR A 113 18.17 -7.07 -12.04
N ARG A 114 17.33 -6.81 -13.06
CA ARG A 114 17.33 -7.52 -14.35
C ARG A 114 18.27 -6.97 -15.41
N ALA A 115 18.84 -5.79 -15.23
CA ALA A 115 19.72 -5.17 -16.21
C ALA A 115 20.93 -6.07 -16.55
N ARG A 116 20.98 -6.57 -17.80
CA ARG A 116 22.13 -7.33 -18.36
C ARG A 116 22.89 -6.55 -19.44
N GLN A 117 22.29 -5.50 -20.01
CA GLN A 117 22.88 -4.74 -21.10
C GLN A 117 23.91 -3.71 -20.58
N PRO A 118 25.04 -3.49 -21.29
CA PRO A 118 26.11 -2.61 -20.83
C PRO A 118 25.68 -1.14 -20.67
N ARG A 119 24.76 -0.65 -21.51
CA ARG A 119 24.20 0.71 -21.37
C ARG A 119 23.41 0.88 -20.07
N LEU A 120 22.62 -0.12 -19.69
CA LEU A 120 21.85 -0.11 -18.44
C LEU A 120 22.79 -0.18 -17.22
N LEU A 121 23.92 -0.90 -17.31
CA LEU A 121 24.89 -0.98 -16.21
C LEU A 121 25.45 0.39 -15.82
N ALA A 122 25.71 1.29 -16.77
CA ALA A 122 26.16 2.66 -16.47
C ALA A 122 25.09 3.45 -15.67
N VAL A 123 23.83 3.31 -16.06
CA VAL A 123 22.69 3.93 -15.35
C VAL A 123 22.52 3.33 -13.96
N THR A 124 22.68 2.00 -13.81
CA THR A 124 22.53 1.35 -12.49
C THR A 124 23.48 1.91 -11.44
N ARG A 125 24.69 2.36 -11.82
CA ARG A 125 25.64 2.98 -10.87
C ARG A 125 25.07 4.28 -10.28
N HIS A 126 24.45 5.11 -11.10
CA HIS A 126 23.83 6.36 -10.67
C HIS A 126 22.61 6.07 -9.79
N VAL A 127 21.75 5.14 -10.22
CA VAL A 127 20.56 4.74 -9.46
C VAL A 127 20.93 4.19 -8.07
N ARG A 128 22.01 3.41 -7.97
CA ARG A 128 22.52 2.92 -6.67
C ARG A 128 22.99 4.04 -5.74
N GLY A 129 23.48 5.15 -6.29
CA GLY A 129 23.85 6.33 -5.50
C GLY A 129 22.63 7.10 -4.96
N VAL A 130 21.50 7.04 -5.66
CA VAL A 130 20.23 7.69 -5.27
C VAL A 130 19.43 6.83 -4.29
N ALA A 131 19.61 5.51 -4.30
CA ALA A 131 18.91 4.57 -3.42
C ALA A 131 18.87 4.92 -1.92
N PRO A 132 19.97 5.33 -1.25
CA PRO A 132 19.89 5.70 0.17
C PRO A 132 19.01 6.93 0.42
N TRP A 133 18.93 7.86 -0.52
CA TRP A 133 18.07 9.03 -0.43
C TRP A 133 16.60 8.66 -0.57
N VAL A 134 16.26 7.79 -1.52
CA VAL A 134 14.89 7.29 -1.70
C VAL A 134 14.43 6.55 -0.45
N LEU A 135 15.30 5.73 0.14
CA LEU A 135 15.02 5.04 1.40
C LEU A 135 14.76 6.03 2.55
N ALA A 136 15.60 7.06 2.69
CA ALA A 136 15.41 8.08 3.74
C ALA A 136 14.11 8.86 3.55
N LEU A 137 13.80 9.27 2.31
CA LEU A 137 12.54 9.94 1.98
C LEU A 137 11.32 9.05 2.25
N ALA A 138 11.40 7.77 1.88
CA ALA A 138 10.33 6.80 2.15
C ALA A 138 10.13 6.59 3.66
N LEU A 139 11.21 6.54 4.45
CA LEU A 139 11.09 6.45 5.91
C LEU A 139 10.36 7.68 6.48
N VAL A 140 10.77 8.89 6.11
CA VAL A 140 10.14 10.12 6.61
C VAL A 140 8.68 10.18 6.19
N ALA A 141 8.39 9.96 4.91
CA ALA A 141 7.02 10.01 4.38
C ALA A 141 6.12 8.94 5.01
N SER A 142 6.57 7.69 5.12
CA SER A 142 5.80 6.63 5.78
C SER A 142 5.60 6.92 7.27
N GLY A 143 6.61 7.47 7.96
CA GLY A 143 6.49 7.88 9.36
C GLY A 143 5.47 9.00 9.56
N VAL A 144 5.39 9.96 8.64
CA VAL A 144 4.35 11.00 8.68
C VAL A 144 2.96 10.38 8.53
N GLU A 145 2.76 9.47 7.57
CA GLU A 145 1.48 8.81 7.36
C GLU A 145 1.08 7.91 8.54
N PHE A 146 2.02 7.16 9.13
CA PHE A 146 1.76 6.39 10.34
C PHE A 146 1.47 7.28 11.55
N GLY A 147 2.19 8.39 11.71
CA GLY A 147 1.92 9.37 12.76
C GLY A 147 0.55 10.01 12.60
N ARG A 148 0.16 10.38 11.38
CA ARG A 148 -1.17 10.89 11.05
C ARG A 148 -2.25 9.85 11.29
N ALA A 149 -2.00 8.57 10.99
CA ALA A 149 -2.96 7.50 11.27
C ALA A 149 -3.16 7.28 12.77
N TRP A 150 -2.10 7.43 13.57
CA TRP A 150 -2.14 7.22 15.01
C TRP A 150 -2.74 8.40 15.78
N LEU A 151 -2.51 9.63 15.30
CA LEU A 151 -2.97 10.87 15.92
C LEU A 151 -4.29 11.37 15.32
N GLY A 152 -4.60 10.97 14.09
CA GLY A 152 -5.82 11.32 13.37
C GLY A 152 -7.00 10.46 13.83
N GLY A 153 -8.22 10.98 13.66
CA GLY A 153 -9.44 10.25 13.99
C GLY A 153 -9.59 8.91 13.27
N THR A 154 -10.45 8.04 13.80
CA THR A 154 -10.60 6.64 13.40
C THR A 154 -10.95 6.42 11.93
N ASP A 155 -11.67 7.36 11.31
CA ASP A 155 -12.29 7.14 10.00
C ASP A 155 -11.28 7.14 8.84
N ALA A 156 -10.17 7.88 8.98
CA ALA A 156 -9.12 7.95 7.96
C ALA A 156 -7.92 7.03 8.24
N ALA A 157 -7.81 6.48 9.45
CA ALA A 157 -6.67 5.70 9.89
C ALA A 157 -6.31 4.51 8.97
N PRO A 158 -7.28 3.71 8.45
CA PRO A 158 -6.97 2.59 7.56
C PRO A 158 -6.31 3.02 6.24
N VAL A 159 -6.78 4.11 5.65
CA VAL A 159 -6.26 4.65 4.38
C VAL A 159 -4.85 5.21 4.55
N LEU A 160 -4.63 5.95 5.65
CA LEU A 160 -3.32 6.50 6.00
C LEU A 160 -2.30 5.38 6.28
N LEU A 161 -2.70 4.32 7.01
CA LEU A 161 -1.85 3.14 7.26
C LEU A 161 -1.48 2.42 5.96
N HIS A 162 -2.44 2.20 5.05
CA HIS A 162 -2.14 1.58 3.75
C HIS A 162 -1.20 2.43 2.92
N THR A 163 -1.42 3.75 2.90
CA THR A 163 -0.56 4.70 2.19
C THR A 163 0.87 4.66 2.74
N GLY A 164 1.03 4.70 4.07
CA GLY A 164 2.32 4.54 4.74
C GLY A 164 3.01 3.21 4.44
N LEU A 165 2.27 2.10 4.42
CA LEU A 165 2.80 0.77 4.08
C LEU A 165 3.30 0.69 2.63
N VAL A 166 2.56 1.26 1.67
CA VAL A 166 2.97 1.30 0.26
C VAL A 166 4.26 2.11 0.10
N ILE A 167 4.34 3.30 0.73
CA ILE A 167 5.56 4.12 0.71
C ILE A 167 6.74 3.37 1.34
N ALA A 168 6.52 2.69 2.46
CA ALA A 168 7.55 1.89 3.11
C ALA A 168 8.06 0.74 2.21
N LEU A 169 7.16 0.05 1.51
CA LEU A 169 7.53 -0.97 0.53
C LEU A 169 8.37 -0.41 -0.63
N VAL A 170 8.06 0.81 -1.10
CA VAL A 170 8.92 1.49 -2.07
C VAL A 170 10.32 1.64 -1.48
N GLY A 171 10.46 2.19 -0.27
CA GLY A 171 11.76 2.33 0.40
C GLY A 171 12.52 0.99 0.52
N LEU A 172 11.84 -0.06 0.97
CA LEU A 172 12.43 -1.40 1.12
C LEU A 172 12.81 -2.05 -0.21
N SER A 173 12.06 -1.79 -1.30
CA SER A 173 12.43 -2.25 -2.64
C SER A 173 13.72 -1.59 -3.13
N TRP A 174 13.98 -0.33 -2.79
CA TRP A 174 15.22 0.37 -3.13
C TRP A 174 16.40 -0.09 -2.27
N PHE A 175 16.15 -0.57 -1.06
CA PHE A 175 17.20 -1.15 -0.22
C PHE A 175 17.87 -2.36 -0.89
N THR A 176 17.14 -3.20 -1.66
CA THR A 176 17.71 -4.38 -2.33
C THR A 176 18.82 -4.03 -3.32
N ILE A 177 18.73 -2.85 -3.95
CA ILE A 177 19.74 -2.34 -4.87
C ILE A 177 20.75 -1.40 -4.22
N CYS A 178 20.50 -0.92 -2.99
CA CYS A 178 21.40 -0.04 -2.27
C CYS A 178 22.75 -0.72 -1.99
N ARG A 179 23.85 -0.04 -2.33
CA ARG A 179 25.23 -0.46 -2.08
C ARG A 179 26.03 0.69 -1.47
N PRO A 180 25.92 0.93 -0.15
CA PRO A 180 26.70 1.95 0.52
C PRO A 180 28.20 1.62 0.41
N ARG A 181 29.03 2.65 0.16
CA ARG A 181 30.49 2.49 0.00
C ARG A 181 31.26 2.63 1.31
N THR A 182 30.73 3.37 2.28
CA THR A 182 31.39 3.66 3.56
C THR A 182 30.72 2.92 4.70
N ARG A 183 31.48 2.57 5.75
CA ARG A 183 30.94 1.88 6.94
C ARG A 183 29.81 2.67 7.60
N LEU A 184 29.98 3.99 7.74
CA LEU A 184 28.96 4.87 8.30
C LEU A 184 27.68 4.88 7.46
N ALA A 185 27.81 4.93 6.12
CA ALA A 185 26.65 4.84 5.25
C ALA A 185 25.95 3.47 5.40
N THR A 186 26.70 2.38 5.53
CA THR A 186 26.14 1.04 5.77
C THR A 186 25.33 0.99 7.06
N ILE A 187 25.90 1.48 8.17
CA ILE A 187 25.22 1.51 9.46
C ILE A 187 23.95 2.36 9.36
N SER A 188 24.05 3.57 8.81
CA SER A 188 22.87 4.45 8.66
C SER A 188 21.76 3.81 7.84
N VAL A 189 22.08 3.22 6.68
CA VAL A 189 21.12 2.53 5.82
C VAL A 189 20.49 1.33 6.55
N GLN A 190 21.29 0.56 7.29
CA GLN A 190 20.77 -0.56 8.08
C GLN A 190 19.81 -0.10 9.17
N THR A 191 20.13 0.96 9.90
CA THR A 191 19.24 1.54 10.92
C THR A 191 17.93 2.01 10.29
N LEU A 192 18.00 2.76 9.18
CA LEU A 192 16.80 3.24 8.46
C LEU A 192 15.91 2.06 8.02
N VAL A 193 16.52 1.01 7.49
CA VAL A 193 15.80 -0.20 7.04
C VAL A 193 15.19 -0.95 8.20
N TRP A 194 15.88 -1.08 9.31
CA TRP A 194 15.34 -1.74 10.51
C TRP A 194 14.12 -1.00 11.03
N VAL A 195 14.20 0.33 11.15
CA VAL A 195 13.06 1.16 11.54
C VAL A 195 11.89 1.02 10.55
N LEU A 196 12.19 1.02 9.24
CA LEU A 196 11.16 0.89 8.23
C LEU A 196 10.51 -0.51 8.25
N ALA A 197 11.30 -1.57 8.41
CA ALA A 197 10.82 -2.94 8.49
C ALA A 197 10.00 -3.19 9.76
N THR A 198 10.40 -2.65 10.91
CA THR A 198 9.60 -2.74 12.14
C THR A 198 8.30 -1.96 12.02
N ALA A 199 8.32 -0.78 11.39
CA ALA A 199 7.11 -0.01 11.11
C ALA A 199 6.15 -0.78 10.19
N VAL A 200 6.66 -1.46 9.16
CA VAL A 200 5.85 -2.33 8.29
C VAL A 200 5.22 -3.47 9.09
N VAL A 201 6.00 -4.18 9.91
CA VAL A 201 5.48 -5.27 10.76
C VAL A 201 4.40 -4.75 11.72
N ALA A 202 4.67 -3.65 12.43
CA ALA A 202 3.72 -3.04 13.36
C ALA A 202 2.44 -2.58 12.64
N GLY A 203 2.57 -1.93 11.48
CA GLY A 203 1.43 -1.49 10.66
C GLY A 203 0.59 -2.67 10.17
N THR A 204 1.21 -3.74 9.68
CA THR A 204 0.50 -4.96 9.27
C THR A 204 -0.22 -5.63 10.43
N ALA A 205 0.41 -5.72 11.60
CA ALA A 205 -0.22 -6.27 12.80
C ALA A 205 -1.42 -5.41 13.24
N HIS A 206 -1.30 -4.09 13.20
CA HIS A 206 -2.39 -3.18 13.54
C HIS A 206 -3.58 -3.33 12.59
N VAL A 207 -3.34 -3.39 11.27
CA VAL A 207 -4.39 -3.64 10.27
C VAL A 207 -5.06 -5.00 10.50
N ALA A 208 -4.30 -6.04 10.82
CA ALA A 208 -4.85 -7.36 11.11
C ALA A 208 -5.76 -7.35 12.34
N VAL A 209 -5.34 -6.70 13.42
CA VAL A 209 -6.16 -6.56 14.64
C VAL A 209 -7.45 -5.80 14.36
N LEU A 210 -7.37 -4.65 13.67
CA LEU A 210 -8.54 -3.86 13.28
C LEU A 210 -9.52 -4.67 12.42
N SER A 211 -9.01 -5.50 11.50
CA SER A 211 -9.85 -6.34 10.65
C SER A 211 -10.53 -7.50 11.37
N SER A 212 -10.07 -7.87 12.56
CA SER A 212 -10.66 -8.94 13.38
C SER A 212 -11.70 -8.46 14.39
N ALA A 213 -11.76 -7.14 14.62
CA ALA A 213 -12.64 -6.53 15.63
C ALA A 213 -14.01 -6.08 15.08
N GLY A 214 -14.21 -6.14 13.76
CA GLY A 214 -15.48 -5.84 13.08
C GLY A 214 -16.03 -7.07 12.40
#